data_AF-A0A4P5QIE0-F1
#
_entry.id   AF-A0A4P5QIE0-F1
#
_cell.length_a   1.000
_cell.length_b   1.000
_cell.length_c   1.000
_cell.angle_alpha   90.00
_cell.angle_beta   90.00
_cell.angle_gamma   90.00
#
_symmetry.space_group_name_H-M   'P 1'
#
loop_
_entity.id
_entity.type
_entity.pdbx_description
1 polymer ?
#
loop_
_entity_poly.entity_id
_entity_poly.type
_entity_poly.pdbx_seq_one_letter_code
_entity_poly.pdbx_strand_id
1 'polypeptide(L)' 'MRRKNPLAWAGLHDSFAPLFPNTPNLFTMSQHRSLKGAATIAAKRNVLKRFERVEVLKKRGQWKEGDKVIALRKTKPDA' A
#
# COMPACT_ATOMS: atom_id res chain seq x y z
N MET A 1 36.71 -13.62 48.90
CA MET A 1 37.92 -12.82 49.23
C MET A 1 37.64 -11.36 48.89
N ARG A 2 37.94 -10.42 49.82
CA ARG A 2 37.90 -8.93 49.69
C ARG A 2 38.66 -8.47 48.44
N ARG A 3 38.41 -7.29 47.83
CA ARG A 3 38.48 -5.91 48.37
C ARG A 3 37.58 -4.98 47.51
N LYS A 4 36.77 -4.06 48.06
CA LYS A 4 37.11 -2.67 48.47
C LYS A 4 38.09 -2.00 47.48
N ASN A 5 37.84 -0.85 46.86
CA ASN A 5 37.02 0.27 47.28
C ASN A 5 36.79 1.27 46.09
N PRO A 6 35.92 2.28 46.30
CA PRO A 6 35.32 3.21 45.34
C PRO A 6 36.22 4.43 45.11
N LEU A 7 35.74 5.36 44.27
CA LEU A 7 36.14 6.77 44.03
C LEU A 7 35.98 7.00 42.52
N ALA A 8 35.41 8.06 41.97
CA ALA A 8 34.77 9.24 42.51
C ALA A 8 34.17 9.95 41.28
N TRP A 9 32.85 9.99 41.14
CA TRP A 9 32.20 10.95 40.23
C TRP A 9 30.97 11.51 40.94
N ALA A 10 31.24 12.18 42.06
CA ALA A 10 30.34 13.17 42.60
C ALA A 10 30.49 14.46 41.78
N GLY A 11 29.36 15.02 41.34
CA GLY A 11 29.26 16.39 40.86
C GLY A 11 29.23 16.53 39.35
N LEU A 12 28.02 16.65 38.79
CA LEU A 12 27.51 17.97 38.41
C LEU A 12 26.02 17.84 38.07
N HIS A 13 25.16 18.32 38.98
CA HIS A 13 23.77 18.65 38.65
C HIS A 13 23.80 19.90 37.77
N ASP A 14 23.90 19.71 36.46
CA ASP A 14 23.58 20.75 35.49
C ASP A 14 22.08 20.66 35.17
N SER A 15 21.29 21.32 36.02
CA SER A 15 19.88 21.60 35.77
C SER A 15 19.78 22.99 35.14
N PHE A 16 19.79 23.07 33.81
CA PHE A 16 19.25 24.24 33.10
C PHE A 16 18.73 23.84 31.71
N ALA A 17 17.43 23.56 31.63
CA ALA A 17 16.70 23.39 30.37
C ALA A 17 16.47 24.75 29.70
N PRO A 18 16.31 24.79 28.36
CA PRO A 18 15.02 25.29 27.89
C PRO A 18 14.45 24.61 26.63
N LEU A 19 13.14 24.38 26.69
CA LEU A 19 12.15 24.82 25.70
C LEU A 19 12.39 24.45 24.22
N PHE A 20 12.12 23.18 23.86
CA PHE A 20 11.49 22.91 22.56
C PHE A 20 10.03 22.56 22.79
N PRO A 21 9.06 23.45 22.46
CA PRO A 21 7.67 23.06 22.45
C PRO A 21 7.42 22.17 21.22
N ASN A 22 6.72 21.07 21.47
CA ASN A 22 6.00 20.28 20.48
C ASN A 22 6.88 19.40 19.56
N THR A 23 7.27 18.22 20.05
CA THR A 23 7.38 17.05 19.17
C THR A 23 5.96 16.73 18.67
N PRO A 24 5.61 16.94 17.37
CA PRO A 24 4.40 16.35 16.85
C PRO A 24 4.57 14.84 17.02
N ASN A 25 3.61 14.22 17.71
CA ASN A 25 3.51 12.77 17.84
C ASN A 25 3.83 12.12 16.48
N LEU A 26 5.01 11.49 16.38
CA LEU A 26 5.36 10.61 15.27
C LEU A 26 4.47 9.35 15.23
N PHE A 27 3.63 9.18 16.26
CA PHE A 27 2.42 8.37 16.19
C PHE A 27 1.35 9.09 15.37
N THR A 28 1.62 9.36 14.10
CA THR A 28 0.52 9.34 13.14
C THR A 28 -0.04 7.92 13.24
N MET A 29 -1.27 7.78 13.73
CA MET A 29 -1.99 6.51 13.77
C MET A 29 -1.66 5.73 12.50
N SER A 30 -1.01 4.57 12.63
CA SER A 30 -0.89 3.66 11.50
C SER A 30 -2.31 3.27 11.13
N GLN A 31 -2.87 3.92 10.10
CA GLN A 31 -4.19 3.58 9.61
C GLN A 31 -4.10 2.13 9.15
N HIS A 32 -4.72 1.23 9.93
CA HIS A 32 -4.73 -0.18 9.61
C HIS A 32 -5.26 -0.34 8.19
N ARG A 33 -4.66 -1.24 7.40
CA ARG A 33 -4.93 -1.32 5.95
C ARG A 33 -6.40 -1.59 5.62
N SER A 34 -7.16 -2.14 6.57
CA SER A 34 -8.62 -2.31 6.47
C SER A 34 -9.40 -1.00 6.48
N LEU A 35 -8.85 0.05 7.09
CA LEU A 35 -9.47 1.36 7.28
C LEU A 35 -8.97 2.38 6.24
N LYS A 36 -8.20 1.99 5.22
CA LYS A 36 -7.91 2.93 4.12
C LYS A 36 -9.23 3.24 3.40
N GLY A 37 -9.71 4.47 3.55
CA GLY A 37 -10.84 4.99 2.77
C GLY A 37 -10.59 4.70 1.30
N ALA A 38 -11.62 4.26 0.58
CA ALA A 38 -11.50 3.80 -0.79
C ALA A 38 -10.87 4.92 -1.64
N ALA A 39 -9.55 4.90 -1.80
CA ALA A 39 -8.88 5.53 -2.92
C ALA A 39 -9.61 4.95 -4.11
N THR A 40 -10.43 5.75 -4.77
CA THR A 40 -11.40 5.35 -5.79
C THR A 40 -10.74 4.28 -6.63
N ILE A 41 -11.06 3.02 -6.32
CA ILE A 41 -10.32 1.91 -6.91
C ILE A 41 -10.72 2.03 -8.36
N ALA A 42 -9.82 2.48 -9.22
CA ALA A 42 -9.95 2.30 -10.65
C ALA A 42 -9.97 0.78 -10.80
N ALA A 43 -11.17 0.21 -10.70
CA ALA A 43 -11.35 -1.21 -10.53
C ALA A 43 -10.87 -1.82 -11.83
N LYS A 44 -9.66 -2.37 -11.82
CA LYS A 44 -9.18 -3.25 -12.88
C LYS A 44 -10.12 -4.44 -12.89
N ARG A 45 -11.19 -4.33 -13.68
CA ARG A 45 -12.24 -5.34 -13.76
C ARG A 45 -11.64 -6.54 -14.47
N ASN A 46 -11.43 -7.61 -13.71
CA ASN A 46 -10.99 -8.90 -14.26
C ASN A 46 -12.09 -9.55 -15.09
N VAL A 47 -13.35 -9.29 -14.74
CA VAL A 47 -14.52 -9.83 -15.44
C VAL A 47 -14.97 -8.82 -16.50
N LEU A 48 -14.62 -9.14 -17.75
CA LEU A 48 -15.09 -8.44 -18.94
C LEU A 48 -16.46 -8.96 -19.36
N LYS A 49 -17.34 -8.06 -19.76
CA LYS A 49 -18.61 -8.41 -20.41
C LYS A 49 -18.32 -9.01 -21.79
N ARG A 50 -19.26 -9.81 -22.30
CA ARG A 50 -19.07 -10.58 -23.54
C ARG A 50 -18.75 -9.71 -24.76
N PHE A 51 -19.37 -8.53 -24.88
CA PHE A 51 -19.09 -7.57 -25.95
C PHE A 51 -17.68 -6.98 -25.84
N GLU A 52 -17.23 -6.63 -24.64
CA GLU A 52 -15.84 -6.17 -24.39
C GLU A 52 -14.84 -7.25 -24.82
N ARG A 53 -15.16 -8.53 -24.57
CA ARG A 53 -14.34 -9.66 -25.03
C ARG A 53 -14.32 -9.79 -26.56
N VAL A 54 -15.45 -9.56 -27.24
CA VAL A 54 -15.49 -9.56 -28.71
C VAL A 54 -14.64 -8.42 -29.28
N GLU A 55 -14.72 -7.22 -28.71
CA GLU A 55 -13.89 -6.09 -29.13
C GLU A 55 -12.39 -6.35 -28.94
N VAL A 56 -12.01 -6.96 -27.81
CA VAL A 56 -10.63 -7.39 -27.58
C VAL A 56 -10.17 -8.42 -28.62
N LEU A 57 -11.03 -9.37 -28.99
CA LEU A 57 -10.70 -10.36 -30.02
C LEU A 57 -10.68 -9.77 -31.44
N LYS A 58 -11.56 -8.80 -31.75
CA LYS A 58 -11.55 -8.03 -33.00
C LYS A 58 -10.23 -7.28 -33.15
N LYS A 59 -9.81 -6.54 -32.12
CA LYS A 59 -8.52 -5.81 -32.10
C LYS A 59 -7.33 -6.74 -32.32
N ARG A 60 -7.41 -7.98 -31.82
CA ARG A 60 -6.37 -9.01 -31.98
C ARG A 60 -6.49 -9.82 -33.29
N GLY A 61 -7.48 -9.53 -34.14
CA GLY A 61 -7.72 -10.27 -35.39
C GLY A 61 -8.18 -11.72 -35.19
N GLN A 62 -8.59 -12.11 -33.98
CA GLN A 62 -8.98 -13.48 -33.63
C GLN A 62 -10.49 -13.73 -33.75
N TRP A 63 -11.25 -12.69 -34.09
CA TRP A 63 -12.70 -12.76 -34.26
C TRP A 63 -13.10 -11.88 -35.44
N LYS A 64 -13.89 -12.43 -36.37
CA LYS A 64 -14.39 -11.74 -37.57
C LYS A 64 -15.89 -11.54 -37.49
N GLU A 65 -16.39 -10.58 -38.26
CA GLU A 65 -17.83 -10.33 -38.36
C GLU A 65 -18.52 -11.52 -39.03
N GLY A 66 -19.48 -12.11 -38.32
CA GLY A 66 -20.13 -13.37 -38.69
C GLY A 66 -19.74 -14.56 -37.81
N ASP A 67 -18.65 -14.46 -37.04
CA ASP A 67 -18.27 -15.51 -36.08
C ASP A 67 -19.24 -15.56 -34.89
N LYS A 68 -19.34 -16.74 -34.28
CA LYS A 68 -20.22 -16.94 -33.12
C LYS A 68 -19.77 -16.07 -31.93
N VAL A 69 -20.73 -15.42 -31.27
CA VAL A 69 -20.52 -14.60 -30.07
C VAL A 69 -20.47 -15.46 -28.78
N ILE A 70 -20.84 -16.74 -28.89
CA ILE A 70 -20.81 -17.73 -27.81
C ILE A 70 -19.52 -18.57 -27.87
N ALA A 71 -19.13 -19.16 -26.75
CA ALA A 71 -17.92 -20.00 -26.64
C ALA A 71 -16.59 -19.30 -27.05
N LEU A 72 -16.50 -17.98 -26.86
CA LEU A 72 -15.31 -17.20 -27.18
C LEU A 72 -14.07 -17.67 -26.40
N ARG A 73 -12.90 -17.61 -27.06
CA ARG A 73 -11.58 -17.89 -26.46
C ARG A 73 -11.37 -17.07 -25.18
N LYS A 74 -10.62 -17.62 -24.22
CA LYS A 74 -10.31 -16.92 -22.97
C LYS A 74 -9.47 -15.68 -23.28
N THR A 75 -9.97 -14.52 -22.87
CA THR A 75 -9.36 -13.21 -23.13
C THR A 75 -8.96 -12.58 -21.81
N LYS A 76 -7.70 -12.17 -21.69
CA LYS A 76 -7.27 -11.25 -20.64
C LYS A 76 -7.53 -9.80 -21.11
N PRO A 77 -7.94 -8.88 -20.20
CA PRO A 77 -8.02 -7.46 -20.53
C PRO A 77 -6.63 -6.95 -20.93
N ASP A 78 -6.58 -6.07 -21.93
CA ASP A 78 -5.37 -5.31 -22.25
C ASP A 78 -5.06 -4.38 -21.07
N ALA A 79 -3.76 -4.21 -20.77
CA ALA A 79 -3.28 -3.62 -19.52
C ALA A 79 -3.60 -2.13 -19.39
#